data_AF-A0A8I1ECE4-F1
#
_entry.id   AF-A0A8I1ECE4-F1
#
_cell.length_a   1.000
_cell.length_b   1.000
_cell.length_c   1.000
_cell.angle_alpha   90.00
_cell.angle_beta   90.00
_cell.angle_gamma   90.00
#
_symmetry.space_group_name_H-M   'P 1'
#
loop_
_entity.id
_entity.type
_entity.pdbx_description
1 polymer ?
#
loop_
_entity_poly.entity_id
_entity_poly.type
_entity_poly.pdbx_seq_one_letter_code
_entity_poly.pdbx_strand_id
1 'polypeptide(L)'
;MRLIVTEKPNMTKLLAPYVAERWPGEELVVICSMPYLLNAYSYPRGLSYSTYPLLGEPAYKNAFADRFDDGSFTTGLIINPNGAMKPCRLTLEQASQEMRRADQIVFAGDWDHAGVWGMERMLDLLAPEHDKSAFEVAVINGGLDETSLRRVLSSLITPTNPRYLALKNAAQVKRYFDYNFNVNSLAILGNLYRSVTGTNQPVLITKNMVQILIRAAEHGEVIESGRGYSLQNWQGTGKYNAAECRSYEWWFEGMGSAASRPAILKQMSSLGLIKSESGTQWPNRHLITPLGLELRARLHKGCTDPDLPFRLCHWMAKPFEEARKSIDAYLLEFFRKQKRLHDNSKI
;
A
#
# COMPACT_ATOMS: atom_id res chain seq x y z
N MET A 1 19.62 -4.87 25.40
CA MET A 1 19.70 -4.64 23.94
C MET A 1 18.39 -4.06 23.46
N ARG A 2 18.44 -3.02 22.63
CA ARG A 2 17.24 -2.43 22.03
C ARG A 2 17.25 -2.60 20.51
N LEU A 3 16.08 -2.94 19.96
CA LEU A 3 15.91 -3.11 18.53
C LEU A 3 15.05 -1.99 17.97
N ILE A 4 15.55 -1.34 16.92
CA ILE A 4 14.86 -0.27 16.21
C ILE A 4 14.43 -0.79 14.85
N VAL A 5 13.16 -0.63 14.50
CA VAL A 5 12.64 -0.99 13.19
C VAL A 5 12.33 0.28 12.41
N THR A 6 12.87 0.41 11.21
CA THR A 6 12.57 1.53 10.30
C THR A 6 11.99 1.02 8.99
N GLU A 7 11.36 1.86 8.17
CA GLU A 7 10.77 1.37 6.91
C GLU A 7 11.75 1.22 5.76
N LYS A 8 12.78 2.08 5.71
CA LYS A 8 13.67 2.23 4.57
C LYS A 8 15.12 2.44 5.02
N PRO A 9 16.12 1.93 4.28
CA PRO A 9 17.53 2.05 4.67
C PRO A 9 18.00 3.49 4.88
N ASN A 10 17.45 4.45 4.13
CA ASN A 10 17.78 5.86 4.32
C ASN A 10 17.33 6.37 5.70
N MET A 11 16.16 5.93 6.17
CA MET A 11 15.65 6.29 7.50
C MET A 11 16.54 5.70 8.61
N THR A 12 17.00 4.46 8.46
CA THR A 12 17.99 3.85 9.38
C THR A 12 19.22 4.74 9.52
N LYS A 13 19.80 5.18 8.40
CA LYS A 13 21.01 6.02 8.40
C LYS A 13 20.78 7.37 9.07
N LEU A 14 19.63 8.00 8.80
CA LEU A 14 19.28 9.31 9.36
C LEU A 14 18.98 9.24 10.86
N LEU A 15 18.30 8.19 11.33
CA LEU A 15 17.96 8.02 12.75
C LEU A 15 19.13 7.55 13.61
N ALA A 16 20.07 6.77 13.04
CA ALA A 16 21.11 6.09 13.82
C ALA A 16 21.90 6.99 14.79
N PRO A 17 22.34 8.21 14.43
CA PRO A 17 23.05 9.08 15.37
C PRO A 17 22.19 9.47 16.59
N TYR A 18 20.91 9.75 16.36
CA TYR A 18 19.98 10.20 17.41
C TYR A 18 19.51 9.05 18.29
N VAL A 19 19.41 7.84 17.73
CA VAL A 19 19.17 6.60 18.50
C VAL A 19 20.37 6.34 19.42
N ALA A 20 21.60 6.44 18.91
CA ALA A 20 22.81 6.23 19.71
C ALA A 20 22.94 7.26 20.85
N GLU A 21 22.54 8.51 20.60
CA GLU A 21 22.50 9.56 21.63
C GLU A 21 21.40 9.34 22.67
N ARG A 22 20.22 8.88 22.25
CA ARG A 22 19.08 8.63 23.15
C ARG A 22 19.36 7.52 24.15
N TRP A 23 20.11 6.50 23.72
CA TRP A 23 20.43 5.29 24.49
C TRP A 23 21.94 5.04 24.52
N PRO A 24 22.72 5.91 25.20
CA PRO A 24 24.17 5.82 25.21
C PRO A 24 24.62 4.57 25.98
N GLY A 25 25.65 3.89 25.48
CA GLY A 25 26.21 2.70 26.12
C GLY A 25 25.42 1.41 25.87
N GLU A 26 24.32 1.45 25.13
CA GLU A 26 23.54 0.26 24.79
C GLU A 26 23.97 -0.38 23.47
N GLU A 27 23.85 -1.70 23.36
CA GLU A 27 23.87 -2.39 22.06
C GLU A 27 22.52 -2.20 21.37
N LEU A 28 22.56 -1.63 20.16
CA LEU A 28 21.37 -1.34 19.36
C LEU A 28 21.43 -2.08 18.03
N VAL A 29 20.31 -2.68 17.65
CA VAL A 29 20.14 -3.31 16.33
C VAL A 29 19.06 -2.56 15.58
N VAL A 30 19.39 -1.96 14.45
CA VAL A 30 18.41 -1.30 13.57
C VAL A 30 18.13 -2.18 12.37
N ILE A 31 16.87 -2.48 12.09
CA ILE A 31 16.43 -3.30 10.94
C ILE A 31 15.41 -2.55 10.09
N CYS A 32 15.32 -2.90 8.80
CA CYS A 32 14.38 -2.29 7.86
C CYS A 32 13.19 -3.23 7.59
N SER A 33 11.96 -2.75 7.78
CA SER A 33 10.74 -3.52 7.53
C SER A 33 10.40 -3.65 6.05
N MET A 34 10.79 -2.69 5.20
CA MET A 34 10.45 -2.64 3.76
C MET A 34 8.96 -2.97 3.51
N PRO A 35 8.01 -2.12 3.95
CA PRO A 35 6.59 -2.44 3.99
C PRO A 35 5.99 -2.93 2.67
N TYR A 36 6.53 -2.50 1.53
CA TYR A 36 6.07 -2.91 0.21
C TYR A 36 6.29 -4.41 -0.07
N LEU A 37 7.31 -5.04 0.53
CA LEU A 37 7.52 -6.49 0.44
C LEU A 37 6.59 -7.25 1.39
N LEU A 38 6.49 -6.80 2.64
CA LEU A 38 5.61 -7.40 3.66
C LEU A 38 4.13 -7.39 3.25
N ASN A 39 3.75 -6.42 2.42
CA ASN A 39 2.38 -6.22 1.97
C ASN A 39 2.08 -6.84 0.59
N ALA A 40 2.99 -7.64 0.03
CA ALA A 40 2.74 -8.34 -1.21
C ALA A 40 1.72 -9.46 -1.00
N TYR A 41 0.61 -9.43 -1.73
CA TYR A 41 -0.45 -10.43 -1.59
C TYR A 41 -0.13 -11.75 -2.29
N SER A 42 -0.57 -12.84 -1.67
CA SER A 42 -0.68 -14.16 -2.28
C SER A 42 -2.13 -14.37 -2.75
N TYR A 43 -2.34 -14.38 -4.06
CA TYR A 43 -3.66 -14.57 -4.64
C TYR A 43 -3.96 -16.06 -4.86
N PRO A 44 -5.21 -16.52 -4.66
CA PRO A 44 -5.59 -17.90 -4.92
C PRO A 44 -5.40 -18.24 -6.40
N ARG A 45 -4.98 -19.48 -6.66
CA ARG A 45 -4.72 -20.02 -8.01
C ARG A 45 -5.59 -21.25 -8.26
N GLY A 46 -5.83 -21.58 -9.53
CA GLY A 46 -6.52 -22.81 -9.93
C GLY A 46 -8.04 -22.82 -9.69
N LEU A 47 -8.64 -21.69 -9.32
CA LEU A 47 -10.09 -21.58 -9.17
C LEU A 47 -10.78 -21.43 -10.53
N SER A 48 -11.97 -22.01 -10.67
CA SER A 48 -12.79 -21.83 -11.87
C SER A 48 -13.37 -20.41 -11.95
N TYR A 49 -13.65 -19.94 -13.17
CA TYR A 49 -14.25 -18.61 -13.38
C TYR A 49 -15.63 -18.46 -12.70
N SER A 50 -16.37 -19.55 -12.54
CA SER A 50 -17.67 -19.59 -11.86
C SER A 50 -17.58 -19.24 -10.36
N THR A 51 -16.42 -19.39 -9.73
CA THR A 51 -16.20 -19.07 -8.32
C THR A 51 -16.20 -17.55 -8.06
N TYR A 52 -16.00 -16.74 -9.10
CA TYR A 52 -15.89 -15.29 -8.96
C TYR A 52 -17.26 -14.59 -9.11
N PRO A 53 -17.54 -13.54 -8.31
CA PRO A 53 -16.60 -12.89 -7.39
C PRO A 53 -16.38 -13.66 -6.07
N LEU A 54 -15.11 -13.69 -5.66
CA LEU A 54 -14.62 -14.34 -4.45
C LEU A 54 -14.27 -13.28 -3.41
N LEU A 55 -14.70 -13.50 -2.17
CA LEU A 55 -14.28 -12.72 -1.00
C LEU A 55 -13.52 -13.63 -0.04
N GLY A 56 -12.46 -13.11 0.58
CA GLY A 56 -11.63 -13.83 1.53
C GLY A 56 -10.72 -12.90 2.34
N GLU A 57 -10.03 -13.48 3.30
CA GLU A 57 -9.05 -12.75 4.10
C GLU A 57 -7.76 -12.48 3.30
N PRO A 58 -7.13 -11.31 3.48
CA PRO A 58 -5.84 -11.02 2.88
C PRO A 58 -4.79 -12.08 3.20
N ALA A 59 -4.31 -12.76 2.16
CA ALA A 59 -3.16 -13.64 2.23
C ALA A 59 -1.92 -12.92 1.69
N TYR A 60 -0.78 -13.11 2.35
CA TYR A 60 0.48 -12.45 2.02
C TYR A 60 1.53 -13.44 1.54
N LYS A 61 2.40 -13.01 0.63
CA LYS A 61 3.59 -13.76 0.25
C LYS A 61 4.67 -13.55 1.31
N ASN A 62 5.55 -14.54 1.46
CA ASN A 62 6.86 -14.31 2.05
C ASN A 62 7.80 -13.73 0.97
N ALA A 63 7.57 -12.47 0.58
CA ALA A 63 8.28 -11.84 -0.54
C ALA A 63 9.79 -11.65 -0.28
N PHE A 64 10.27 -11.85 0.94
CA PHE A 64 11.69 -11.83 1.27
C PHE A 64 12.39 -13.09 0.80
N ALA A 65 11.78 -14.26 1.00
CA ALA A 65 12.31 -15.53 0.52
C ALA A 65 12.45 -15.54 -1.01
N ASP A 66 11.56 -14.83 -1.71
CA ASP A 66 11.54 -14.77 -3.18
C ASP A 66 12.53 -13.74 -3.76
N ARG A 67 13.04 -12.78 -2.97
CA ARG A 67 13.76 -11.60 -3.49
C ARG A 67 15.28 -11.69 -3.40
N PHE A 68 15.80 -12.41 -2.42
CA PHE A 68 17.23 -12.44 -2.13
C PHE A 68 17.77 -13.86 -2.24
N ASP A 69 18.64 -14.08 -3.22
CA ASP A 69 19.23 -15.40 -3.52
C ASP A 69 20.08 -15.95 -2.37
N ASP A 70 20.61 -15.06 -1.51
CA ASP A 70 21.39 -15.41 -0.32
C ASP A 70 20.53 -15.62 0.94
N GLY A 71 19.21 -15.56 0.82
CA GLY A 71 18.27 -15.65 1.95
C GLY A 71 18.32 -14.44 2.88
N SER A 72 18.98 -13.34 2.49
CA SER A 72 18.95 -12.10 3.26
C SER A 72 17.55 -11.52 3.30
N PHE A 73 17.17 -10.98 4.45
CA PHE A 73 15.85 -10.43 4.72
C PHE A 73 15.90 -8.91 4.75
N THR A 74 16.90 -8.35 5.42
CA THR A 74 17.00 -6.90 5.58
C THR A 74 18.45 -6.42 5.65
N THR A 75 18.66 -5.19 5.19
CA THR A 75 19.80 -4.38 5.63
C THR A 75 19.54 -3.89 7.06
N GLY A 76 20.54 -3.97 7.91
CA GLY A 76 20.50 -3.44 9.25
C GLY A 76 21.74 -2.64 9.61
N LEU A 77 21.75 -2.13 10.83
CA LEU A 77 22.87 -1.43 11.43
C LEU A 77 23.01 -1.91 12.86
N ILE A 78 24.20 -2.37 13.24
CA ILE A 78 24.55 -2.62 14.64
C ILE A 78 25.25 -1.38 15.16
N ILE A 79 24.77 -0.83 16.26
CA ILE A 79 25.42 0.27 16.98
C ILE A 79 25.93 -0.31 18.30
N ASN A 80 27.25 -0.32 18.44
CA ASN A 80 27.90 -0.85 19.64
C ASN A 80 27.77 0.13 20.81
N PRO A 81 27.98 -0.32 22.06
CA PRO A 81 27.98 0.54 23.24
C PRO A 81 28.88 1.78 23.17
N ASN A 82 29.97 1.73 22.39
CA ASN A 82 30.88 2.85 22.16
C ASN A 82 30.41 3.82 21.04
N GLY A 83 29.20 3.63 20.49
CA GLY A 83 28.64 4.40 19.39
C GLY A 83 29.11 3.99 17.99
N ALA A 84 30.02 3.02 17.86
CA ALA A 84 30.50 2.57 16.57
C ALA A 84 29.39 1.85 15.78
N MET A 85 29.12 2.34 14.57
CA MET A 85 28.06 1.83 13.69
C MET A 85 28.64 0.89 12.64
N LYS A 86 28.05 -0.30 12.50
CA LYS A 86 28.45 -1.32 11.53
C LYS A 86 27.24 -1.77 10.70
N PRO A 87 27.23 -1.54 9.38
CA PRO A 87 26.21 -2.10 8.50
C PRO A 87 26.20 -3.63 8.59
N CYS A 88 25.02 -4.23 8.60
CA CYS A 88 24.85 -5.67 8.56
C CYS A 88 23.77 -6.07 7.54
N ARG A 89 23.81 -7.33 7.11
CA ARG A 89 22.71 -7.99 6.42
C ARG A 89 22.27 -9.14 7.31
N LEU A 90 20.97 -9.23 7.56
CA LEU A 90 20.39 -10.27 8.39
C LEU A 90 19.51 -11.15 7.52
N THR A 91 19.57 -12.46 7.72
CA THR A 91 18.55 -13.40 7.23
C THR A 91 17.24 -13.22 8.02
N LEU A 92 16.17 -13.87 7.57
CA LEU A 92 14.87 -13.83 8.27
C LEU A 92 15.01 -14.40 9.69
N GLU A 93 15.72 -15.52 9.81
CA GLU A 93 15.98 -16.20 11.08
C GLU A 93 16.81 -15.32 12.03
N GLN A 94 17.88 -14.68 11.52
CA GLN A 94 18.67 -13.75 12.32
C GLN A 94 17.84 -12.55 12.78
N ALA A 95 17.03 -11.95 11.89
CA ALA A 95 16.16 -10.84 12.27
C ALA A 95 15.12 -11.25 13.33
N SER A 96 14.58 -12.48 13.23
CA SER A 96 13.68 -13.06 14.24
C SER A 96 14.40 -13.23 15.59
N GLN A 97 15.62 -13.77 15.58
CA GLN A 97 16.44 -13.92 16.79
C GLN A 97 16.75 -12.58 17.44
N GLU A 98 17.08 -11.55 16.66
CA GLU A 98 17.32 -10.21 17.19
C GLU A 98 16.04 -9.59 17.78
N MET A 99 14.87 -9.79 17.17
CA MET A 99 13.59 -9.35 17.76
C MET A 99 13.30 -10.05 19.09
N ARG A 100 13.52 -11.36 19.17
CA ARG A 100 13.30 -12.16 20.39
C ARG A 100 14.23 -11.81 21.53
N ARG A 101 15.48 -11.47 21.20
CA ARG A 101 16.50 -11.09 22.18
C ARG A 101 16.34 -9.65 22.67
N ALA A 102 15.57 -8.82 21.97
CA ALA A 102 15.41 -7.41 22.32
C ALA A 102 14.59 -7.25 23.60
N ASP A 103 15.15 -6.55 24.58
CA ASP A 103 14.43 -6.15 25.80
C ASP A 103 13.35 -5.11 25.46
N GLN A 104 13.60 -4.32 24.42
CA GLN A 104 12.69 -3.30 23.94
C GLN A 104 12.76 -3.19 22.42
N ILE A 105 11.59 -3.08 21.79
CA ILE A 105 11.45 -2.83 20.35
C ILE A 105 10.86 -1.43 20.17
N VAL A 106 11.50 -0.62 19.34
CA VAL A 106 11.03 0.71 18.95
C VAL A 106 10.78 0.74 17.45
N PHE A 107 9.57 1.09 17.05
CA PHE A 107 9.21 1.22 15.66
C PHE A 107 9.24 2.67 15.21
N ALA A 108 10.09 2.97 14.25
CA ALA A 108 10.32 4.29 13.69
C ALA A 108 10.03 4.28 12.18
N GLY A 109 8.74 4.25 11.85
CA GLY A 109 8.22 4.24 10.47
C GLY A 109 7.45 5.51 10.12
N ASP A 110 7.09 5.63 8.85
CA ASP A 110 6.25 6.72 8.36
C ASP A 110 4.89 6.64 9.08
N TRP A 111 4.40 7.76 9.61
CA TRP A 111 3.17 7.80 10.42
C TRP A 111 1.90 7.76 9.56
N ASP A 112 1.67 6.62 8.93
CA ASP A 112 0.46 6.36 8.17
C ASP A 112 -0.02 4.90 8.35
N HIS A 113 -1.17 4.61 7.75
CA HIS A 113 -1.78 3.28 7.82
C HIS A 113 -0.91 2.20 7.13
N ALA A 114 -0.12 2.56 6.11
CA ALA A 114 0.74 1.60 5.42
C ALA A 114 1.97 1.23 6.26
N GLY A 115 2.56 2.21 6.95
CA GLY A 115 3.68 2.04 7.87
C GLY A 115 3.30 1.23 9.10
N VAL A 116 2.20 1.61 9.76
CA VAL A 116 1.63 0.87 10.90
C VAL A 116 1.34 -0.59 10.55
N TRP A 117 0.80 -0.84 9.35
CA TRP A 117 0.53 -2.21 8.92
C TRP A 117 1.77 -2.99 8.51
N GLY A 118 2.73 -2.34 7.84
CA GLY A 118 4.03 -2.95 7.55
C GLY A 118 4.69 -3.45 8.84
N MET A 119 4.60 -2.66 9.90
CA MET A 119 5.07 -3.02 11.22
C MET A 119 4.33 -4.23 11.83
N GLU A 120 3.00 -4.21 11.84
CA GLU A 120 2.18 -5.34 12.33
C GLU A 120 2.54 -6.65 11.60
N ARG A 121 2.74 -6.57 10.28
CA ARG A 121 3.15 -7.71 9.45
C ARG A 121 4.57 -8.17 9.73
N MET A 122 5.46 -7.26 10.07
CA MET A 122 6.83 -7.61 10.45
C MET A 122 6.85 -8.38 11.77
N LEU A 123 6.08 -7.93 12.76
CA LEU A 123 5.92 -8.63 14.03
C LEU A 123 5.30 -10.02 13.84
N ASP A 124 4.23 -10.13 13.05
CA ASP A 124 3.62 -11.43 12.71
C ASP A 124 4.62 -12.41 12.10
N LEU A 125 5.58 -11.90 11.32
CA LEU A 125 6.53 -12.72 10.57
C LEU A 125 7.75 -13.11 11.42
N LEU A 126 8.28 -12.17 12.21
CA LEU A 126 9.55 -12.33 12.90
C LEU A 126 9.42 -12.70 14.38
N ALA A 127 8.30 -12.33 15.00
CA ALA A 127 8.10 -12.41 16.44
C ALA A 127 6.61 -12.61 16.77
N PRO A 128 5.92 -13.62 16.20
CA PRO A 128 4.48 -13.81 16.39
C PRO A 128 4.07 -14.01 17.84
N GLU A 129 4.98 -14.49 18.68
CA GLU A 129 4.77 -14.69 20.12
C GLU A 129 4.91 -13.41 20.97
N HIS A 130 5.47 -12.32 20.42
CA HIS A 130 5.65 -11.09 21.18
C HIS A 130 4.31 -10.38 21.45
N ASP A 131 4.19 -9.84 22.66
CA ASP A 131 3.08 -8.96 23.00
C ASP A 131 3.18 -7.65 22.21
N LYS A 132 2.31 -7.54 21.20
CA LYS A 132 2.20 -6.36 20.34
C LYS A 132 1.72 -5.10 21.07
N SER A 133 1.32 -5.18 22.34
CA SER A 133 0.98 -3.99 23.12
C SER A 133 2.18 -3.37 23.84
N ALA A 134 3.29 -4.12 23.96
CA ALA A 134 4.41 -3.77 24.82
C ALA A 134 5.53 -2.95 24.12
N PHE A 135 5.48 -2.80 22.79
CA PHE A 135 6.52 -2.06 22.06
C PHE A 135 6.30 -0.56 22.06
N GLU A 136 7.35 0.19 21.73
CA GLU A 136 7.30 1.64 21.56
C GLU A 136 7.22 2.01 20.08
N VAL A 137 6.60 3.15 19.80
CA VAL A 137 6.44 3.71 18.46
C VAL A 137 6.94 5.14 18.44
N ALA A 138 7.93 5.37 17.59
CA ALA A 138 8.46 6.68 17.25
C ALA A 138 7.69 7.21 16.03
N VAL A 139 6.83 8.19 16.26
CA VAL A 139 5.89 8.75 15.27
C VAL A 139 6.59 9.66 14.28
N ILE A 140 7.06 9.14 13.14
CA ILE A 140 7.69 9.98 12.10
C ILE A 140 6.61 10.62 11.24
N ASN A 141 6.20 11.83 11.64
CA ASN A 141 5.22 12.65 10.93
C ASN A 141 5.87 13.98 10.51
N GLY A 142 6.27 14.08 9.24
CA GLY A 142 6.82 15.31 8.66
C GLY A 142 8.32 15.24 8.31
N GLY A 143 9.07 16.27 8.74
CA GLY A 143 10.48 16.47 8.37
C GLY A 143 11.42 15.39 8.89
N LEU A 144 12.48 15.12 8.12
CA LEU A 144 13.61 14.26 8.51
C LEU A 144 14.84 15.06 8.95
N ASP A 145 14.62 16.31 9.35
CA ASP A 145 15.65 17.16 9.94
C ASP A 145 15.97 16.72 11.38
N GLU A 146 17.13 17.15 11.88
CA GLU A 146 17.62 16.83 13.21
C GLU A 146 16.60 17.11 14.32
N THR A 147 15.95 18.28 14.28
CA THR A 147 15.01 18.70 15.33
C THR A 147 13.80 17.76 15.35
N SER A 148 13.27 17.45 14.16
CA SER A 148 12.16 16.51 14.02
C SER A 148 12.53 15.11 14.51
N LEU A 149 13.69 14.56 14.13
CA LEU A 149 14.10 13.20 14.51
C LEU A 149 14.33 13.07 16.03
N ARG A 150 14.97 14.06 16.66
CA ARG A 150 15.14 14.11 18.12
C ARG A 150 13.81 14.15 18.86
N ARG A 151 12.88 14.99 18.39
CA ARG A 151 11.53 15.09 18.97
C ARG A 151 10.78 13.76 18.89
N VAL A 152 10.91 13.05 17.77
CA VAL A 152 10.23 11.76 17.59
C VAL A 152 10.73 10.72 18.59
N LEU A 153 12.04 10.68 18.87
CA LEU A 153 12.64 9.77 19.86
C LEU A 153 12.36 10.17 21.32
N SER A 154 11.95 11.41 21.58
CA SER A 154 11.56 11.87 22.93
C SER A 154 10.06 11.76 23.21
N SER A 155 9.25 11.46 22.19
CA SER A 155 7.78 11.40 22.28
C SER A 155 7.23 10.05 21.83
N LEU A 156 7.85 8.97 22.32
CA LEU A 156 7.43 7.61 22.03
C LEU A 156 6.02 7.34 22.57
N ILE A 157 5.24 6.59 21.81
CA ILE A 157 3.90 6.13 22.20
C ILE A 157 3.85 4.60 22.20
N THR A 158 2.77 4.04 22.73
CA THR A 158 2.48 2.60 22.66
C THR A 158 1.41 2.31 21.60
N PRO A 159 1.26 1.04 21.16
CA PRO A 159 0.19 0.57 20.27
C PRO A 159 -1.22 0.71 20.84
N THR A 160 -1.34 0.94 22.15
CA THR A 160 -2.62 1.24 22.81
C THR A 160 -3.05 2.71 22.60
N ASN A 161 -2.19 3.55 22.01
CA ASN A 161 -2.53 4.92 21.67
C ASN A 161 -3.71 4.97 20.67
N PRO A 162 -4.76 5.78 20.91
CA PRO A 162 -5.93 5.85 20.02
C PRO A 162 -5.59 6.18 18.57
N ARG A 163 -4.60 7.04 18.31
CA ARG A 163 -4.18 7.40 16.94
C ARG A 163 -3.53 6.22 16.23
N TYR A 164 -2.72 5.44 16.95
CA TYR A 164 -2.15 4.20 16.43
C TYR A 164 -3.24 3.19 16.07
N LEU A 165 -4.20 2.96 16.97
CA LEU A 165 -5.33 2.05 16.74
C LEU A 165 -6.18 2.48 15.54
N ALA A 166 -6.39 3.78 15.35
CA ALA A 166 -7.10 4.33 14.20
C ALA A 166 -6.36 4.02 12.88
N LEU A 167 -5.04 4.22 12.83
CA LEU A 167 -4.22 3.87 11.66
C LEU A 167 -4.20 2.36 11.40
N LYS A 168 -4.13 1.53 12.45
CA LYS A 168 -4.20 0.07 12.34
C LYS A 168 -5.53 -0.39 11.74
N ASN A 169 -6.65 0.13 12.24
CA ASN A 169 -7.98 -0.15 11.69
C ASN A 169 -8.09 0.28 10.23
N ALA A 170 -7.68 1.51 9.92
CA ALA A 170 -7.68 2.05 8.57
C ALA A 170 -6.87 1.16 7.62
N ALA A 171 -5.72 0.66 8.07
CA ALA A 171 -4.91 -0.25 7.28
C ALA A 171 -5.59 -1.59 7.04
N GLN A 172 -6.16 -2.20 8.08
CA GLN A 172 -6.88 -3.47 7.97
C GLN A 172 -8.02 -3.39 6.95
N VAL A 173 -8.85 -2.34 7.04
CA VAL A 173 -9.93 -2.07 6.08
C VAL A 173 -9.40 -1.94 4.65
N LYS A 174 -8.35 -1.14 4.47
CA LYS A 174 -7.75 -0.91 3.16
C LYS A 174 -7.16 -2.18 2.55
N ARG A 175 -6.48 -2.99 3.37
CA ARG A 175 -5.87 -4.25 2.92
C ARG A 175 -6.92 -5.27 2.52
N TYR A 176 -8.00 -5.37 3.29
CA TYR A 176 -9.15 -6.19 2.94
C TYR A 176 -9.75 -5.78 1.59
N PHE A 177 -10.00 -4.48 1.36
CA PHE A 177 -10.48 -3.99 0.08
C PHE A 177 -9.51 -4.31 -1.07
N ASP A 178 -8.24 -3.94 -0.92
CA ASP A 178 -7.24 -4.06 -2.00
C ASP A 178 -7.01 -5.53 -2.38
N TYR A 179 -6.95 -6.43 -1.39
CA TYR A 179 -6.81 -7.86 -1.64
C TYR A 179 -7.97 -8.39 -2.46
N ASN A 180 -9.21 -8.22 -1.96
CA ASN A 180 -10.40 -8.77 -2.59
C ASN A 180 -10.67 -8.13 -3.96
N PHE A 181 -10.40 -6.82 -4.12
CA PHE A 181 -10.48 -6.19 -5.44
C PHE A 181 -9.49 -6.84 -6.42
N ASN A 182 -8.24 -7.06 -6.00
CA ASN A 182 -7.20 -7.60 -6.88
C ASN A 182 -7.45 -9.07 -7.25
N VAL A 183 -7.92 -9.90 -6.30
CA VAL A 183 -8.34 -11.29 -6.54
C VAL A 183 -9.38 -11.37 -7.65
N ASN A 184 -10.43 -10.56 -7.54
CA ASN A 184 -11.51 -10.53 -8.52
C ASN A 184 -11.09 -9.87 -9.83
N SER A 185 -10.25 -8.83 -9.77
CA SER A 185 -9.74 -8.16 -10.96
C SER A 185 -8.91 -9.10 -11.83
N LEU A 186 -7.99 -9.88 -11.25
CA LEU A 186 -7.20 -10.86 -12.00
C LEU A 186 -8.06 -11.83 -12.82
N ALA A 187 -9.15 -12.31 -12.22
CA ALA A 187 -10.06 -13.26 -12.84
C ALA A 187 -11.03 -12.61 -13.82
N ILE A 188 -11.56 -11.42 -13.52
CA ILE A 188 -12.64 -10.81 -14.31
C ILE A 188 -12.07 -9.75 -15.27
N LEU A 189 -11.42 -8.72 -14.74
CA LEU A 189 -10.88 -7.62 -15.56
C LEU A 189 -9.63 -8.05 -16.34
N GLY A 190 -8.81 -8.94 -15.79
CA GLY A 190 -7.69 -9.55 -16.49
C GLY A 190 -8.15 -10.41 -17.67
N ASN A 191 -9.22 -11.20 -17.50
CA ASN A 191 -9.84 -11.93 -18.62
C ASN A 191 -10.42 -10.99 -19.67
N LEU A 192 -11.06 -9.88 -19.25
CA LEU A 192 -11.54 -8.86 -20.17
C LEU A 192 -10.39 -8.29 -21.00
N TYR A 193 -9.31 -7.86 -20.37
CA TYR A 193 -8.12 -7.35 -21.07
C TYR A 193 -7.54 -8.36 -22.07
N ARG A 194 -7.43 -9.63 -21.68
CA ARG A 194 -6.98 -10.70 -22.57
C ARG A 194 -7.90 -10.88 -23.77
N SER A 195 -9.22 -10.77 -23.58
CA SER A 195 -10.18 -10.87 -24.70
C SER A 195 -10.06 -9.73 -25.71
N VAL A 196 -9.58 -8.55 -25.28
CA VAL A 196 -9.35 -7.41 -26.18
C VAL A 196 -7.99 -7.49 -26.89
N THR A 197 -6.97 -7.99 -26.20
CA THR A 197 -5.58 -7.98 -26.69
C THR A 197 -5.13 -9.27 -27.36
N GLY A 198 -5.84 -10.38 -27.14
CA GLY A 198 -5.42 -11.72 -27.56
C GLY A 198 -4.24 -12.29 -26.76
N THR A 199 -3.76 -11.61 -25.72
CA THR A 199 -2.67 -12.13 -24.87
C THR A 199 -3.17 -13.21 -23.91
N ASN A 200 -2.30 -14.15 -23.56
CA ASN A 200 -2.57 -15.15 -22.53
C ASN A 200 -1.96 -14.79 -21.17
N GLN A 201 -1.21 -13.68 -21.08
CA GLN A 201 -0.55 -13.30 -19.84
C GLN A 201 -1.56 -12.84 -18.77
N PRO A 202 -1.39 -13.23 -17.50
CA PRO A 202 -2.21 -12.72 -16.41
C PRO A 202 -1.92 -11.22 -16.21
N VAL A 203 -2.99 -10.42 -16.15
CA VAL A 203 -2.91 -8.96 -15.98
C VAL A 203 -3.76 -8.58 -14.78
N LEU A 204 -3.15 -7.88 -13.81
CA LEU A 204 -3.87 -7.23 -12.72
C LEU A 204 -4.26 -5.81 -13.13
N ILE A 205 -5.56 -5.53 -13.21
CA ILE A 205 -6.07 -4.17 -13.38
C ILE A 205 -6.50 -3.64 -12.01
N THR A 206 -5.72 -2.76 -11.41
CA THR A 206 -6.03 -2.25 -10.07
C THR A 206 -7.26 -1.33 -10.09
N LYS A 207 -7.88 -1.13 -8.92
CA LYS A 207 -9.03 -0.21 -8.77
C LYS A 207 -8.76 1.19 -9.33
N ASN A 208 -7.54 1.70 -9.13
CA ASN A 208 -7.16 3.03 -9.59
C ASN A 208 -7.03 3.05 -11.12
N MET A 209 -6.48 1.99 -11.73
CA MET A 209 -6.38 1.90 -13.19
C MET A 209 -7.74 1.93 -13.86
N VAL A 210 -8.77 1.29 -13.26
CA VAL A 210 -10.15 1.35 -13.79
C VAL A 210 -10.67 2.78 -13.80
N GLN A 211 -10.58 3.50 -12.68
CA GLN A 211 -11.11 4.86 -12.59
C GLN A 211 -10.32 5.85 -13.45
N ILE A 212 -8.99 5.67 -13.54
CA ILE A 212 -8.12 6.47 -14.40
C ILE A 212 -8.45 6.21 -15.87
N LEU A 213 -8.65 4.96 -16.28
CA LEU A 213 -9.01 4.61 -17.65
C LEU A 213 -10.34 5.24 -18.08
N ILE A 214 -11.36 5.15 -17.21
CA ILE A 214 -12.67 5.74 -17.47
C ILE A 214 -12.54 7.25 -17.65
N ARG A 215 -11.82 7.92 -16.76
CA ARG A 215 -11.56 9.36 -16.85
C ARG A 215 -10.78 9.73 -18.11
N ALA A 216 -9.75 8.96 -18.44
CA ALA A 216 -8.94 9.17 -19.65
C ALA A 216 -9.81 9.06 -20.91
N ALA A 217 -10.80 8.17 -20.92
CA ALA A 217 -11.71 8.01 -22.04
C ALA A 217 -12.70 9.17 -22.17
N GLU A 218 -13.06 9.82 -21.06
CA GLU A 218 -13.98 10.97 -21.05
C GLU A 218 -13.29 12.28 -21.42
N HIS A 219 -12.02 12.45 -21.05
CA HIS A 219 -11.28 13.71 -21.23
C HIS A 219 -10.15 13.65 -22.26
N GLY A 220 -9.84 12.47 -22.80
CA GLY A 220 -8.73 12.24 -23.73
C GLY A 220 -7.35 12.14 -23.07
N GLU A 221 -7.17 12.72 -21.87
CA GLU A 221 -5.90 12.74 -21.15
C GLU A 221 -6.03 12.51 -19.64
N VAL A 222 -4.90 12.15 -19.01
CA VAL A 222 -4.71 12.08 -17.56
C VAL A 222 -3.41 12.80 -17.19
N ILE A 223 -3.48 13.62 -16.15
CA ILE A 223 -2.36 14.38 -15.61
C ILE A 223 -2.01 13.84 -14.22
N GLU A 224 -0.73 13.52 -13.99
CA GLU A 224 -0.28 12.92 -12.73
C GLU A 224 -0.41 13.91 -11.54
N SER A 225 0.18 15.10 -11.67
CA SER A 225 0.26 16.13 -10.63
C SER A 225 0.08 17.53 -11.21
N GLY A 226 -0.20 18.52 -10.36
CA GLY A 226 -0.43 19.91 -10.78
C GLY A 226 -1.85 20.41 -10.51
N ARG A 227 -2.09 21.70 -10.79
CA ARG A 227 -3.41 22.35 -10.62
C ARG A 227 -4.41 21.81 -11.67
N GLY A 228 -5.66 21.61 -11.27
CA GLY A 228 -6.73 21.09 -12.15
C GLY A 228 -7.04 19.61 -11.90
N TYR A 229 -7.50 18.92 -12.96
CA TYR A 229 -7.97 17.54 -12.94
C TYR A 229 -6.84 16.48 -12.87
N SER A 230 -5.95 16.63 -11.91
CA SER A 230 -4.85 15.69 -11.67
C SER A 230 -5.25 14.55 -10.72
N LEU A 231 -4.49 13.46 -10.72
CA LEU A 231 -4.67 12.36 -9.77
C LEU A 231 -4.53 12.82 -8.30
N GLN A 232 -3.64 13.79 -8.06
CA GLN A 232 -3.44 14.42 -6.75
C GLN A 232 -4.67 15.22 -6.28
N ASN A 233 -5.34 15.91 -7.19
CA ASN A 233 -6.50 16.77 -6.91
C ASN A 233 -7.82 16.10 -7.32
N TRP A 234 -7.88 14.77 -7.21
CA TRP A 234 -9.07 14.01 -7.57
C TRP A 234 -10.28 14.46 -6.75
N GLN A 235 -11.35 14.92 -7.41
CA GLN A 235 -12.51 15.55 -6.76
C GLN A 235 -13.67 14.59 -6.49
N GLY A 236 -13.76 13.48 -7.24
CA GLY A 236 -14.95 12.63 -7.20
C GLY A 236 -16.18 13.33 -7.78
N THR A 237 -17.37 12.94 -7.30
CA THR A 237 -18.65 13.57 -7.64
C THR A 237 -19.07 14.68 -6.67
N GLY A 238 -18.35 14.83 -5.55
CA GLY A 238 -18.75 15.69 -4.43
C GLY A 238 -19.70 15.01 -3.43
N LYS A 239 -20.07 13.74 -3.63
CA LYS A 239 -20.90 12.97 -2.69
C LYS A 239 -20.27 12.83 -1.29
N TYR A 240 -18.94 12.80 -1.22
CA TYR A 240 -18.19 12.67 0.01
C TYR A 240 -17.43 13.97 0.30
N ASN A 241 -17.36 14.34 1.57
CA ASN A 241 -16.67 15.55 1.98
C ASN A 241 -15.14 15.33 1.93
N ALA A 242 -14.48 15.93 0.94
CA ALA A 242 -13.03 15.86 0.81
C ALA A 242 -12.28 16.49 2.00
N ALA A 243 -12.84 17.51 2.65
CA ALA A 243 -12.24 18.13 3.84
C ALA A 243 -12.31 17.19 5.04
N GLU A 244 -13.42 16.47 5.20
CA GLU A 244 -13.54 15.41 6.21
C GLU A 244 -12.48 14.31 5.97
N CYS A 245 -12.35 13.84 4.72
CA CYS A 245 -11.33 12.86 4.36
C CYS A 245 -9.90 13.31 4.66
N ARG A 246 -9.62 14.62 4.57
CA ARG A 246 -8.31 15.21 4.89
C ARG A 246 -8.10 15.46 6.38
N SER A 247 -9.17 15.44 7.17
CA SER A 247 -9.10 15.62 8.62
C SER A 247 -8.76 14.35 9.39
N TYR A 248 -8.87 13.19 8.74
CA TYR A 248 -8.48 11.92 9.34
C TYR A 248 -6.96 11.83 9.56
N GLU A 249 -6.57 11.01 10.54
CA GLU A 249 -5.18 10.74 10.89
C GLU A 249 -4.37 10.16 9.73
N TRP A 250 -5.02 9.46 8.80
CA TRP A 250 -4.42 9.01 7.55
C TRP A 250 -4.68 10.04 6.45
N TRP A 251 -3.59 10.55 5.87
CA TRP A 251 -3.67 11.59 4.85
C TRP A 251 -4.38 11.10 3.57
N PHE A 252 -5.47 11.76 3.19
CA PHE A 252 -6.13 11.52 1.90
C PHE A 252 -5.34 12.16 0.75
N GLU A 253 -4.82 11.32 -0.15
CA GLU A 253 -3.98 11.75 -1.28
C GLU A 253 -4.71 11.77 -2.64
N GLY A 254 -6.04 11.65 -2.69
CA GLY A 254 -6.75 11.55 -3.97
C GLY A 254 -6.58 10.18 -4.64
N MET A 255 -6.40 10.15 -5.96
CA MET A 255 -6.30 8.91 -6.73
C MET A 255 -4.90 8.31 -6.63
N GLY A 256 -4.72 7.41 -5.66
CA GLY A 256 -3.43 6.79 -5.37
C GLY A 256 -2.50 7.71 -4.58
N SER A 257 -1.58 7.10 -3.85
CA SER A 257 -0.57 7.83 -3.09
C SER A 257 0.50 8.44 -3.99
N ALA A 258 1.23 9.45 -3.49
CA ALA A 258 2.37 10.05 -4.19
C ALA A 258 3.38 9.00 -4.68
N ALA A 259 3.66 7.99 -3.86
CA ALA A 259 4.55 6.88 -4.23
C ALA A 259 3.95 5.90 -5.27
N SER A 260 2.62 5.77 -5.33
CA SER A 260 1.95 4.79 -6.20
C SER A 260 1.55 5.32 -7.57
N ARG A 261 1.30 6.63 -7.73
CA ARG A 261 0.85 7.22 -8.99
C ARG A 261 1.81 6.96 -10.17
N PRO A 262 3.13 7.16 -10.05
CA PRO A 262 4.06 6.84 -11.13
C PRO A 262 3.99 5.36 -11.52
N ALA A 263 3.90 4.47 -10.53
CA ALA A 263 3.83 3.03 -10.77
C ALA A 263 2.53 2.62 -11.48
N ILE A 264 1.39 3.21 -11.10
CA ILE A 264 0.09 2.99 -11.75
C ILE A 264 0.14 3.44 -13.21
N LEU A 265 0.60 4.66 -13.48
CA LEU A 265 0.68 5.20 -14.85
C LEU A 265 1.67 4.42 -15.71
N LYS A 266 2.84 4.06 -15.16
CA LYS A 266 3.80 3.18 -15.83
C LYS A 266 3.19 1.83 -16.18
N GLN A 267 2.42 1.23 -15.27
CA GLN A 267 1.75 -0.04 -15.52
C GLN A 267 0.70 0.10 -16.63
N MET A 268 -0.15 1.14 -16.60
CA MET A 268 -1.14 1.39 -17.65
C MET A 268 -0.47 1.62 -19.01
N SER A 269 0.65 2.34 -19.04
CA SER A 269 1.46 2.56 -20.24
C SER A 269 2.03 1.24 -20.77
N SER A 270 2.58 0.40 -19.91
CA SER A 270 3.11 -0.93 -20.29
C SER A 270 2.03 -1.88 -20.81
N LEU A 271 0.78 -1.71 -20.39
CA LEU A 271 -0.37 -2.45 -20.90
C LEU A 271 -0.96 -1.83 -22.18
N GLY A 272 -0.35 -0.75 -22.69
CA GLY A 272 -0.81 -0.05 -23.89
C GLY A 272 -2.15 0.66 -23.71
N LEU A 273 -2.61 0.93 -22.49
CA LEU A 273 -3.90 1.58 -22.21
C LEU A 273 -3.83 3.11 -22.33
N ILE A 274 -2.66 3.66 -22.00
CA ILE A 274 -2.32 5.08 -22.14
C ILE A 274 -0.94 5.20 -22.77
N LYS A 275 -0.61 6.36 -23.29
CA LYS A 275 0.72 6.69 -23.82
C LYS A 275 1.16 8.01 -23.23
N SER A 276 2.39 8.08 -22.71
CA SER A 276 2.98 9.34 -22.29
C SER A 276 3.19 10.23 -23.50
N GLU A 277 2.73 11.48 -23.44
CA GLU A 277 3.10 12.49 -24.41
C GLU A 277 4.53 12.93 -24.09
N SER A 278 5.50 12.49 -24.90
CA SER A 278 6.91 12.78 -24.67
C SER A 278 7.18 14.27 -24.88
N GLY A 279 7.62 14.96 -23.83
CA GLY A 279 8.09 16.35 -23.84
C GLY A 279 8.54 16.76 -22.44
N THR A 280 9.49 17.68 -22.33
CA THR A 280 10.04 18.21 -21.06
C THR A 280 9.04 19.07 -20.26
N GLN A 281 7.78 19.15 -20.69
CA GLN A 281 6.80 20.04 -20.08
C GLN A 281 6.11 19.34 -18.92
N TRP A 282 6.45 19.77 -17.72
CA TRP A 282 5.66 19.51 -16.53
C TRP A 282 4.32 20.25 -16.66
N PRO A 283 3.18 19.61 -16.35
CA PRO A 283 3.04 18.26 -15.79
C PRO A 283 3.03 17.14 -16.84
N ASN A 284 3.46 15.93 -16.44
CA ASN A 284 3.40 14.73 -17.28
C ASN A 284 1.96 14.43 -17.74
N ARG A 285 1.73 14.50 -19.05
CA ARG A 285 0.45 14.16 -19.69
C ARG A 285 0.47 12.75 -20.26
N HIS A 286 -0.63 12.04 -20.09
CA HIS A 286 -0.84 10.72 -20.65
C HIS A 286 -2.14 10.68 -21.45
N LEU A 287 -2.05 10.32 -22.73
CA LEU A 287 -3.19 10.22 -23.63
C LEU A 287 -3.77 8.81 -23.61
N ILE A 288 -5.09 8.67 -23.72
CA ILE A 288 -5.70 7.35 -23.89
C ILE A 288 -5.39 6.79 -25.28
N THR A 289 -5.12 5.48 -25.36
CA THR A 289 -4.86 4.79 -26.63
C THR A 289 -6.15 4.19 -27.21
N PRO A 290 -6.16 3.75 -28.48
CA PRO A 290 -7.26 2.95 -29.03
C PRO A 290 -7.57 1.70 -28.20
N LEU A 291 -6.53 1.02 -27.69
CA LEU A 291 -6.71 -0.14 -26.81
C LEU A 291 -7.37 0.25 -25.48
N GLY A 292 -6.98 1.38 -24.90
CA GLY A 292 -7.63 1.91 -23.69
C GLY A 292 -9.12 2.21 -23.93
N LEU A 293 -9.45 2.83 -25.06
CA LEU A 293 -10.85 3.11 -25.45
C LEU A 293 -11.66 1.83 -25.64
N GLU A 294 -11.11 0.83 -26.34
CA GLU A 294 -11.76 -0.47 -26.55
C GLU A 294 -11.98 -1.20 -25.22
N LEU A 295 -10.98 -1.24 -24.34
CA LEU A 295 -11.14 -1.83 -23.02
C LEU A 295 -12.23 -1.11 -22.22
N ARG A 296 -12.25 0.22 -22.24
CA ARG A 296 -13.29 1.02 -21.57
C ARG A 296 -14.67 0.71 -22.14
N ALA A 297 -14.81 0.54 -23.46
CA ALA A 297 -16.10 0.26 -24.09
C ALA A 297 -16.72 -1.06 -23.61
N ARG A 298 -15.89 -2.02 -23.17
CA ARG A 298 -16.33 -3.30 -22.61
C ARG A 298 -16.46 -3.32 -21.08
N LEU A 299 -16.15 -2.22 -20.40
CA LEU A 299 -16.45 -2.07 -18.98
C LEU A 299 -17.94 -1.78 -18.81
N HIS A 300 -18.56 -2.46 -17.86
CA HIS A 300 -19.92 -2.18 -17.44
C HIS A 300 -19.97 -0.79 -16.81
N LYS A 301 -21.00 0.01 -17.13
CA LYS A 301 -21.18 1.38 -16.60
C LYS A 301 -21.12 1.47 -15.07
N GLY A 302 -21.50 0.40 -14.39
CA GLY A 302 -21.41 0.27 -12.92
C GLY A 302 -20.00 0.14 -12.36
N CYS A 303 -18.97 0.04 -13.21
CA CYS A 303 -17.57 0.08 -12.79
C CYS A 303 -17.04 1.53 -12.66
N THR A 304 -17.80 2.52 -13.12
CA THR A 304 -17.49 3.94 -12.89
C THR A 304 -17.82 4.30 -11.45
N ASP A 305 -16.78 4.62 -10.67
CA ASP A 305 -16.88 5.09 -9.28
C ASP A 305 -15.77 6.12 -9.02
N PRO A 306 -15.93 7.36 -9.52
CA PRO A 306 -14.97 8.42 -9.24
C PRO A 306 -14.91 8.75 -7.73
N ASP A 307 -15.88 8.31 -6.92
CA ASP A 307 -15.84 8.51 -5.48
C ASP A 307 -15.07 7.42 -4.72
N LEU A 308 -14.57 6.39 -5.40
CA LEU A 308 -13.94 5.24 -4.74
C LEU A 308 -12.84 5.60 -3.73
N PRO A 309 -11.91 6.56 -4.00
CA PRO A 309 -10.93 6.97 -3.01
C PRO A 309 -11.57 7.52 -1.72
N PHE A 310 -12.63 8.31 -1.84
CA PHE A 310 -13.33 8.90 -0.69
C PHE A 310 -14.16 7.87 0.05
N ARG A 311 -14.88 7.02 -0.69
CA ARG A 311 -15.61 5.87 -0.14
C ARG A 311 -14.70 5.00 0.72
N LEU A 312 -13.51 4.69 0.21
CA LEU A 312 -12.51 3.92 0.94
C LEU A 312 -12.03 4.67 2.19
N CYS A 313 -11.81 5.99 2.10
CA CYS A 313 -11.47 6.82 3.26
C CYS A 313 -12.55 6.74 4.37
N HIS A 314 -13.83 6.86 4.00
CA HIS A 314 -14.93 6.70 4.94
C HIS A 314 -15.02 5.29 5.53
N TRP A 315 -14.75 4.24 4.74
CA TRP A 315 -14.68 2.88 5.28
C TRP A 315 -13.53 2.71 6.26
N MET A 316 -12.37 3.31 5.99
CA MET A 316 -11.21 3.27 6.87
C MET A 316 -11.47 3.95 8.22
N ALA A 317 -12.43 4.87 8.29
CA ALA A 317 -12.88 5.52 9.53
C ALA A 317 -13.85 4.67 10.38
N LYS A 318 -14.41 3.60 9.81
CA LYS A 318 -15.38 2.74 10.50
C LYS A 318 -14.68 1.55 11.17
N PRO A 319 -15.27 0.98 12.23
CA PRO A 319 -14.82 -0.31 12.75
C PRO A 319 -14.75 -1.36 11.63
N PHE A 320 -13.70 -2.18 11.61
CA PHE A 320 -13.44 -3.13 10.54
C PHE A 320 -14.65 -3.98 10.13
N GLU A 321 -15.39 -4.55 11.09
CA GLU A 321 -16.56 -5.39 10.80
C GLU A 321 -17.72 -4.64 10.12
N GLU A 322 -17.87 -3.34 10.40
CA GLU A 322 -18.86 -2.50 9.72
C GLU A 322 -18.41 -2.14 8.30
N ALA A 323 -17.13 -1.78 8.16
CA ALA A 323 -16.52 -1.49 6.87
C ALA A 323 -16.56 -2.71 5.95
N ARG A 324 -16.25 -3.90 6.47
CA ARG A 324 -16.25 -5.19 5.77
C ARG A 324 -17.57 -5.45 5.07
N LYS A 325 -18.70 -5.33 5.78
CA LYS A 325 -20.05 -5.53 5.21
C LYS A 325 -20.30 -4.62 4.00
N SER A 326 -19.88 -3.35 4.11
CA SER A 326 -20.03 -2.36 3.04
C SER A 326 -19.12 -2.67 1.84
N ILE A 327 -17.89 -3.11 2.11
CA ILE A 327 -16.91 -3.50 1.09
C ILE A 327 -17.38 -4.75 0.36
N ASP A 328 -17.86 -5.77 1.07
CA ASP A 328 -18.35 -7.02 0.50
C ASP A 328 -19.50 -6.77 -0.48
N ALA A 329 -20.52 -6.02 -0.03
CA ALA A 329 -21.64 -5.65 -0.89
C ALA A 329 -21.17 -4.90 -2.14
N TYR A 330 -20.24 -3.95 -1.97
CA TYR A 330 -19.67 -3.19 -3.09
C TYR A 330 -18.94 -4.08 -4.09
N LEU A 331 -18.02 -4.92 -3.62
CA LEU A 331 -17.18 -5.75 -4.48
C LEU A 331 -18.01 -6.81 -5.21
N LEU A 332 -18.94 -7.47 -4.52
CA LEU A 332 -19.86 -8.42 -5.14
C LEU A 332 -20.67 -7.76 -6.25
N GLU A 333 -21.24 -6.59 -5.99
CA GLU A 333 -22.06 -5.88 -6.97
C GLU A 333 -21.23 -5.40 -8.17
N PHE A 334 -20.07 -4.79 -7.92
CA PHE A 334 -19.15 -4.30 -8.95
C PHE A 334 -18.76 -5.44 -9.91
N PHE A 335 -18.28 -6.55 -9.36
CA PHE A 335 -17.75 -7.65 -10.16
C PHE A 335 -18.84 -8.55 -10.76
N ARG A 336 -20.00 -8.75 -10.11
CA ARG A 336 -21.15 -9.47 -10.71
C ARG A 336 -21.66 -8.76 -11.95
N LYS A 337 -21.79 -7.44 -11.89
CA LYS A 337 -22.21 -6.61 -13.03
C LYS A 337 -21.25 -6.75 -14.21
N GLN A 338 -19.94 -6.65 -13.97
CA GLN A 338 -18.95 -6.81 -15.02
C GLN A 338 -18.93 -8.24 -15.59
N LYS A 339 -18.98 -9.25 -14.72
CA LYS A 339 -18.98 -10.66 -15.13
C LYS A 339 -20.18 -10.98 -16.03
N ARG A 340 -21.39 -10.53 -15.65
CA ARG A 340 -22.61 -10.74 -16.45
C ARG A 340 -22.53 -10.08 -17.83
N LEU A 341 -21.96 -8.87 -17.93
CA LEU A 341 -21.75 -8.21 -19.22
C LEU A 341 -20.83 -9.03 -20.12
N HIS A 342 -19.72 -9.54 -19.55
CA HIS A 342 -18.76 -10.37 -20.28
C HIS A 342 -19.37 -11.70 -20.74
N ASP A 343 -20.11 -12.39 -19.88
CA ASP A 343 -20.76 -13.66 -20.20
C ASP A 343 -21.79 -13.49 -21.34
N ASN A 344 -22.53 -12.39 -21.37
CA ASN A 344 -23.50 -12.09 -22.43
C ASN A 344 -22.86 -11.73 -23.78
N SER A 345 -21.62 -11.22 -23.79
CA SER A 345 -20.91 -10.87 -25.04
C SER A 345 -20.27 -12.07 -25.76
N LYS A 346 -20.34 -13.26 -25.17
CA LYS A 346 -19.79 -14.51 -25.74
C LYS A 346 -20.83 -15.38 -26.45
N ILE A 347 -22.11 -15.05 -26.28
CA ILE A 347 -23.25 -15.63 -26.99
C ILE A 347 -23.48 -14.78 -28.22
#